data_AF-A0A356NFD5-F1
#
_entry.id   AF-A0A356NFD5-F1
#
_cell.length_a   1.000
_cell.length_b   1.000
_cell.length_c   1.000
_cell.angle_alpha   90.00
_cell.angle_beta   90.00
_cell.angle_gamma   90.00
#
_symmetry.space_group_name_H-M   'P 1'
#
loop_
_entity.id
_entity.type
_entity.pdbx_description
1 polymer ?
#
loop_
_entity_poly.entity_id
_entity_poly.type
_entity_poly.pdbx_seq_one_letter_code
_entity_poly.pdbx_strand_id
1 'polypeptide(L)'
;MDHGPDRQWPVADAAHLLAYPRQMQTVEQAMFSAGMPQAALMEKAALAVSRRVLELLGAAEGGRDHSRPVVVLIGPGHNGGDGAVLLRELHMAGRGVGGLGPVSPPQPPPSPPP
;
A
#
# COMPACT_ATOMS: atom_id res chain seq x y z
N MET A 1 30.45 1.96 -15.94
CA MET A 1 29.05 2.39 -15.84
C MET A 1 29.09 3.74 -15.17
N ASP A 2 28.69 4.77 -15.90
CA ASP A 2 28.82 6.16 -15.51
C ASP A 2 27.75 6.47 -14.44
N HIS A 3 28.18 6.78 -13.22
CA HIS A 3 27.29 7.24 -12.17
C HIS A 3 26.92 8.68 -12.52
N GLY A 4 25.78 8.84 -13.22
CA GLY A 4 25.20 10.15 -13.52
C GLY A 4 25.15 11.04 -12.27
N PRO A 5 25.19 12.37 -12.44
CA PRO A 5 25.51 13.33 -11.38
C PRO A 5 24.64 13.06 -10.16
N ASP A 6 25.29 13.05 -8.99
CA ASP A 6 24.69 12.88 -7.65
C ASP A 6 23.26 13.40 -7.67
N ARG A 7 22.29 12.48 -7.69
CA ARG A 7 20.88 12.83 -7.74
C ARG A 7 20.52 13.37 -6.36
N GLN A 8 20.84 14.64 -6.14
CA GLN A 8 20.59 15.35 -4.91
C GLN A 8 19.09 15.34 -4.71
N TRP A 9 18.64 14.49 -3.79
CA TRP A 9 17.24 14.42 -3.43
C TRP A 9 16.81 15.81 -3.00
N PRO A 10 15.67 16.33 -3.49
CA PRO A 10 15.25 17.67 -3.12
C PRO A 10 15.15 17.80 -1.61
N VAL A 11 15.42 19.01 -1.11
CA VAL A 11 15.30 19.33 0.31
C VAL A 11 13.89 18.93 0.77
N ALA A 12 13.81 18.28 1.93
CA ALA A 12 12.56 17.80 2.51
C ALA A 12 11.72 18.98 3.05
N ASP A 13 11.27 19.85 2.15
CA ASP A 13 10.37 20.97 2.41
C ASP A 13 8.94 20.65 1.93
N ALA A 14 7.97 21.50 2.28
CA ALA A 14 6.57 21.28 1.93
C ALA A 14 6.33 21.21 0.40
N ALA A 15 7.18 21.86 -0.41
CA ALA A 15 7.06 21.83 -1.87
C ALA A 15 7.51 20.49 -2.48
N HIS A 16 8.31 19.71 -1.75
CA HIS A 16 8.88 18.44 -2.22
C HIS A 16 8.41 17.22 -1.41
N LEU A 17 7.82 17.41 -0.23
CA LEU A 17 7.25 16.34 0.61
C LEU A 17 5.77 16.07 0.34
N LEU A 18 5.05 17.02 -0.24
CA LEU A 18 3.63 16.88 -0.54
C LEU A 18 3.41 16.89 -2.04
N ALA A 19 2.72 15.86 -2.53
CA ALA A 19 2.28 15.79 -3.91
C ALA A 19 0.78 16.09 -4.00
N TYR A 20 0.41 16.94 -4.95
CA TYR A 20 -0.98 17.08 -5.37
C TYR A 20 -1.44 15.80 -6.08
N PRO A 21 -2.75 15.47 -6.04
CA PRO A 21 -3.27 14.25 -6.66
C PRO A 21 -2.86 14.05 -8.13
N ARG A 22 -2.84 15.14 -8.92
CA ARG A 22 -2.40 15.11 -10.32
C ARG A 22 -0.91 14.76 -10.49
N GLN A 23 -0.06 15.20 -9.56
CA GLN A 23 1.37 14.88 -9.61
C GLN A 23 1.58 13.38 -9.37
N MET A 24 0.89 12.81 -8.37
CA MET A 24 0.92 11.36 -8.12
C MET A 24 0.44 10.56 -9.33
N GLN A 25 -0.70 10.94 -9.92
CA GLN A 25 -1.21 10.29 -11.13
C GLN A 25 -0.22 10.33 -12.30
N THR A 26 0.49 11.45 -12.47
CA THR A 26 1.52 11.59 -13.51
C THR A 26 2.67 10.61 -13.28
N VAL A 27 3.12 10.48 -12.03
CA VAL A 27 4.21 9.56 -11.65
C VAL A 27 3.78 8.11 -11.87
N GLU A 28 2.58 7.74 -11.41
CA GLU A 28 2.01 6.40 -11.59
C GLU A 28 1.88 6.06 -13.09
N GLN A 29 1.35 6.97 -13.89
CA GLN A 29 1.19 6.77 -15.33
C GLN A 29 2.53 6.59 -16.04
N ALA A 30 3.58 7.31 -15.62
CA ALA A 30 4.92 7.14 -16.16
C ALA A 30 5.47 5.73 -15.85
N MET A 31 5.25 5.21 -14.63
CA MET A 31 5.64 3.85 -14.26
C MET A 31 4.87 2.80 -15.07
N PHE A 32 3.56 2.98 -15.24
CA PHE A 32 2.73 2.06 -16.02
C PHE A 32 3.14 2.05 -17.49
N SER A 33 3.42 3.22 -18.06
CA SER A 33 3.89 3.36 -19.44
C SER A 33 5.28 2.73 -19.64
N ALA A 34 6.09 2.65 -18.58
CA ALA A 34 7.36 1.94 -18.58
C ALA A 34 7.23 0.42 -18.36
N GLY A 35 6.00 -0.12 -18.31
CA GLY A 35 5.72 -1.55 -18.21
C GLY A 35 5.48 -2.07 -16.79
N MET A 36 5.40 -1.21 -15.78
CA MET A 36 5.03 -1.63 -14.43
C MET A 36 3.54 -1.97 -14.35
N PRO A 37 3.13 -3.19 -13.96
CA PRO A 37 1.71 -3.49 -13.75
C PRO A 37 1.14 -2.72 -12.54
N GLN A 38 -0.09 -2.21 -12.65
CA GLN A 38 -0.76 -1.51 -11.56
C GLN A 38 -0.81 -2.35 -10.27
N ALA A 39 -1.18 -3.62 -10.37
CA ALA A 39 -1.22 -4.53 -9.23
C ALA A 39 0.15 -4.69 -8.55
N ALA A 40 1.25 -4.67 -9.31
CA ALA A 40 2.60 -4.77 -8.76
C ALA A 40 3.04 -3.47 -8.05
N LEU A 41 2.55 -2.31 -8.52
CA LEU A 41 2.76 -1.04 -7.82
C LEU A 41 2.01 -1.03 -6.49
N MET A 42 0.73 -1.42 -6.50
CA MET A 42 -0.10 -1.52 -5.30
C MET A 42 0.53 -2.48 -4.27
N GLU A 43 0.93 -3.68 -4.70
CA GLU A 43 1.63 -4.64 -3.84
C GLU A 43 2.88 -4.03 -3.19
N LYS A 44 3.73 -3.35 -3.97
CA LYS A 44 4.94 -2.70 -3.44
C LYS A 44 4.61 -1.59 -2.43
N ALA A 45 3.62 -0.76 -2.72
CA ALA A 45 3.20 0.31 -1.83
C ALA A 45 2.68 -0.28 -0.50
N ALA A 46 1.82 -1.28 -0.58
CA ALA A 46 1.22 -1.92 0.58
C ALA A 46 2.25 -2.70 1.42
N LEU A 47 3.25 -3.34 0.80
CA LEU A 47 4.37 -3.96 1.53
C LEU A 47 5.19 -2.93 2.31
N ALA A 48 5.44 -1.75 1.74
CA ALA A 48 6.14 -0.68 2.45
C ALA A 48 5.33 -0.17 3.67
N VAL A 49 4.01 0.00 3.50
CA VAL A 49 3.10 0.33 4.60
C VAL A 49 3.11 -0.76 5.67
N SER A 50 3.06 -2.04 5.27
CA SER A 50 3.01 -3.17 6.19
C SER A 50 4.24 -3.24 7.10
N ARG A 51 5.43 -3.03 6.54
CA ARG A 51 6.67 -2.95 7.33
C ARG A 51 6.59 -1.83 8.36
N ARG A 52 6.16 -0.64 7.94
CA ARG A 52 6.04 0.51 8.85
C ARG A 52 5.02 0.27 9.97
N VAL A 53 3.88 -0.36 9.65
CA VAL A 53 2.87 -0.71 10.65
C VAL A 53 3.42 -1.72 11.67
N LEU A 54 4.13 -2.75 11.21
CA LEU A 54 4.75 -3.74 12.12
C LEU A 54 5.77 -3.10 13.06
N GLU A 55 6.59 -2.17 12.57
CA GLU A 55 7.53 -1.40 13.41
C GLU A 55 6.79 -0.59 14.48
N LEU A 56 5.72 0.12 14.10
CA LEU A 56 4.94 0.94 15.02
C LEU A 56 4.24 0.10 16.09
N LEU A 57 3.68 -1.05 15.71
CA LEU A 57 3.06 -1.99 16.64
C LEU A 57 4.09 -2.56 17.62
N GLY A 58 5.25 -2.99 17.12
CA GLY A 58 6.33 -3.50 17.98
C GLY A 58 6.84 -2.46 18.98
N ALA A 59 6.98 -1.21 18.54
CA ALA A 59 7.35 -0.10 19.42
C ALA A 59 6.29 0.18 20.49
N ALA A 60 5.00 0.15 20.13
CA ALA A 60 3.89 0.37 21.05
C ALA A 60 3.72 -0.76 22.08
N GLU A 61 4.07 -1.99 21.71
CA GLU A 61 3.99 -3.17 22.58
C GLU A 61 5.20 -3.29 23.53
N GLY A 62 6.25 -2.48 23.34
CA GLY A 62 7.45 -2.51 24.18
C GLY A 62 8.16 -3.88 24.17
N GLY A 63 8.08 -4.59 23.05
CA GLY A 63 8.64 -5.95 22.91
C GLY A 63 7.82 -7.06 23.60
N ARG A 64 6.61 -6.77 24.10
CA ARG A 64 5.70 -7.80 24.60
C ARG A 64 5.14 -8.63 23.46
N ASP A 65 4.70 -9.84 23.79
CA ASP A 65 4.07 -10.78 22.86
C ASP A 65 2.91 -10.11 22.08
N HIS A 66 2.72 -10.53 20.82
CA HIS A 66 1.82 -10.01 19.77
C HIS A 66 0.33 -10.19 20.11
N SER A 67 -0.01 -9.90 21.36
CA SER A 67 -1.23 -10.27 22.08
C SER A 67 -2.40 -9.34 21.76
N ARG A 68 -2.13 -8.14 21.23
CA ARG A 68 -3.18 -7.19 20.88
C ARG A 68 -3.67 -7.47 19.46
N PRO A 69 -4.94 -7.84 19.27
CA PRO A 69 -5.47 -8.05 17.93
C PRO A 69 -5.53 -6.73 17.16
N VAL A 70 -5.30 -6.81 15.86
CA VAL A 70 -5.34 -5.67 14.94
C VAL A 70 -6.57 -5.80 14.04
N VAL A 71 -7.28 -4.68 13.81
CA VAL A 71 -8.38 -4.62 12.85
C VAL A 71 -7.96 -3.70 11.70
N VAL A 72 -8.05 -4.21 10.47
CA VAL A 72 -7.79 -3.43 9.25
C VAL A 72 -9.13 -3.03 8.63
N LEU A 73 -9.38 -1.72 8.52
CA LEU A 73 -10.57 -1.18 7.87
C LEU A 73 -10.30 -1.05 6.36
N ILE A 74 -10.98 -1.87 5.56
CA ILE A 74 -10.75 -2.02 4.12
C ILE A 74 -11.91 -1.36 3.37
N GLY A 75 -11.63 -0.27 2.65
CA GLY A 75 -12.61 0.40 1.79
C GLY A 75 -12.76 -0.27 0.41
N PRO A 76 -13.77 0.11 -0.39
CA PRO A 76 -14.05 -0.50 -1.70
C PRO A 76 -13.17 0.00 -2.85
N GLY A 77 -12.30 1.00 -2.61
CA GLY A 77 -11.44 1.61 -3.64
C GLY A 77 -10.09 0.91 -3.80
N HIS A 78 -9.17 1.54 -4.56
CA HIS A 78 -7.81 1.02 -4.77
C HIS A 78 -7.05 0.80 -3.44
N ASN A 79 -7.22 1.69 -2.47
CA ASN A 79 -6.64 1.54 -1.12
C ASN A 79 -7.18 0.32 -0.36
N GLY A 80 -8.33 -0.23 -0.80
CA GLY A 80 -8.83 -1.51 -0.31
C GLY A 80 -7.89 -2.66 -0.64
N GLY A 81 -7.27 -2.63 -1.83
CA GLY A 81 -6.22 -3.57 -2.22
C GLY A 81 -5.02 -3.50 -1.28
N ASP A 82 -4.57 -2.29 -0.95
CA ASP A 82 -3.46 -2.09 0.00
C ASP A 82 -3.82 -2.60 1.40
N GLY A 83 -5.05 -2.37 1.84
CA GLY A 83 -5.58 -2.90 3.10
C GLY A 83 -5.62 -4.42 3.14
N ALA A 84 -5.98 -5.08 2.03
CA ALA A 84 -5.96 -6.53 1.93
C ALA A 84 -4.53 -7.11 1.99
N VAL A 85 -3.57 -6.45 1.34
CA VAL A 85 -2.14 -6.83 1.43
C VAL A 85 -1.63 -6.61 2.86
N LEU A 86 -1.94 -5.48 3.49
CA LEU A 86 -1.59 -5.23 4.88
C LEU A 86 -2.14 -6.30 5.82
N LEU A 87 -3.42 -6.67 5.65
CA LEU A 87 -4.05 -7.74 6.41
C LEU A 87 -3.28 -9.06 6.28
N ARG A 88 -2.90 -9.42 5.04
CA ARG A 88 -2.09 -10.62 4.74
C ARG A 88 -0.73 -10.56 5.43
N GLU A 89 -0.01 -9.45 5.33
CA GLU A 89 1.32 -9.31 5.92
C GLU A 89 1.29 -9.37 7.45
N LEU A 90 0.30 -8.74 8.09
CA LEU A 90 0.11 -8.82 9.54
C LEU A 90 -0.19 -10.26 9.98
N HIS A 91 -1.03 -10.98 9.24
CA HIS A 91 -1.31 -12.39 9.50
C HIS A 91 -0.05 -13.26 9.36
N MET A 92 0.73 -13.07 8.30
CA MET A 92 1.99 -13.79 8.05
C MET A 92 3.05 -13.49 9.11
N ALA A 93 3.01 -12.31 9.73
CA ALA A 93 3.84 -11.94 10.87
C ALA A 93 3.35 -12.56 12.20
N GLY A 94 2.34 -13.43 12.18
CA GLY A 94 1.82 -14.14 13.36
C GLY A 94 0.90 -13.31 14.23
N ARG A 95 0.42 -12.14 13.77
CA ARG A 95 -0.51 -11.31 14.53
C ARG A 95 -1.94 -11.85 14.44
N GLY A 96 -2.67 -11.77 15.55
CA GLY A 96 -4.13 -11.88 15.53
C GLY A 96 -4.72 -10.69 14.78
N VAL A 97 -5.28 -10.92 13.59
CA VAL A 97 -5.77 -9.83 12.74
C VAL A 97 -7.13 -10.15 12.13
N GLY A 98 -7.99 -9.14 12.02
CA GLY A 98 -9.28 -9.20 11.32
C GLY A 98 -9.43 -8.07 10.30
N GLY A 99 -10.10 -8.35 9.18
CA GLY A 99 -10.48 -7.35 8.18
C GLY A 99 -11.94 -6.95 8.32
N LEU A 100 -12.24 -5.66 8.23
CA LEU A 100 -13.61 -5.13 8.18
C LEU A 100 -13.75 -4.22 6.97
N GLY A 101 -14.71 -4.51 6.10
CA GLY A 101 -14.99 -3.70 4.92
C GLY A 101 -16.40 -3.93 4.40
N PRO A 102 -16.90 -3.06 3.49
CA PRO A 102 -18.18 -3.28 2.86
C PRO A 102 -18.13 -4.55 2.01
N VAL A 103 -19.16 -5.38 2.12
CA VAL A 103 -19.34 -6.52 1.22
C VAL A 103 -19.65 -5.95 -0.15
N SER A 104 -18.74 -6.14 -1.12
CA SER A 104 -19.05 -5.78 -2.50
C SER A 104 -20.22 -6.65 -2.95
N PRO A 105 -21.27 -6.08 -3.57
CA PRO A 105 -22.29 -6.90 -4.20
C PRO A 105 -21.61 -7.79 -5.26
N PRO A 106 -22.11 -9.01 -5.47
CA PRO A 106 -21.56 -9.90 -6.49
C PRO A 106 -21.49 -9.17 -7.84
N GLN A 107 -20.36 -9.25 -8.55
CA GLN A 107 -20.27 -8.68 -9.88
C GLN A 107 -21.33 -9.35 -10.77
N PRO A 108 -22.09 -8.57 -11.57
CA PRO A 108 -22.97 -9.17 -12.57
C PRO A 108 -22.14 -10.00 -13.56
N PRO A 109 -22.73 -11.05 -14.16
CA PRO A 109 -22.02 -11.85 -15.16
C PRO A 109 -21.50 -10.96 -16.29
N PRO A 110 -20.33 -11.28 -16.88
CA PRO A 110 -19.79 -10.52 -18.00
C PRO A 110 -20.82 -10.47 -19.13
N SER A 111 -20.92 -9.32 -19.81
CA SER A 111 -21.73 -9.20 -21.01
C SER A 111 -21.27 -10.23 -22.04
N PRO A 112 -22.19 -10.87 -22.79
CA PRO A 112 -21.80 -11.74 -23.89
C PRO A 112 -20.95 -10.95 -24.91
N PRO A 113 -19.99 -11.61 -25.59
CA PRO A 113 -19.20 -10.97 -26.63
C PRO A 113 -20.11 -10.42 -27.77
N PRO A 114 -19.65 -9.38 -28.50
CA PRO A 114 -20.40 -8.78 -29.59
C PRO A 114 -20.67 -9.74 -30.75
#